data_AF-A0A1M5RE44-F1
#
_entry.id   AF-A0A1M5RE44-F1
#
_cell.length_a   1.000
_cell.length_b   1.000
_cell.length_c   1.000
_cell.angle_alpha   90.00
_cell.angle_beta   90.00
_cell.angle_gamma   90.00
#
_symmetry.space_group_name_H-M   'P 1'
#
loop_
_entity.id
_entity.type
_entity.pdbx_description
1 polymer ?
#
loop_
_entity_poly.entity_id
_entity_poly.type
_entity_poly.pdbx_seq_one_letter_code
_entity_poly.pdbx_strand_id
1 'polypeptide(L)'
;MKATGIVRRLDDLGRIVIPKELRKKLNFVERQTQVDISKEGEYIILSSKEKGGLSRVLDELGRVVIPIELRRTLNLEDRDSLEIFTEEEEIYLKKYSVGCMQCGEVNGVITTGKVSLCRKCLKKMVAYVKSNTKILD
;
A
#
# COMPACT_ATOMS: atom_id res chain seq x y z
N MET A 1 -3.58 11.25 -11.06
CA MET A 1 -3.93 10.75 -9.70
C MET A 1 -4.07 11.86 -8.67
N LYS A 2 -5.14 11.86 -7.86
CA LYS A 2 -5.32 12.75 -6.70
C LYS A 2 -5.17 11.97 -5.39
N ALA A 3 -4.34 12.46 -4.47
CA ALA A 3 -4.21 11.90 -3.14
C ALA A 3 -5.49 12.15 -2.33
N THR A 4 -6.01 11.11 -1.69
CA THR A 4 -7.19 11.25 -0.81
C THR A 4 -6.81 11.56 0.64
N GLY A 5 -5.54 11.37 1.01
CA GLY A 5 -5.06 11.40 2.40
C GLY A 5 -5.53 10.20 3.24
N ILE A 6 -6.24 9.25 2.63
CA ILE A 6 -6.74 8.07 3.32
C ILE A 6 -5.68 6.97 3.28
N VAL A 7 -5.34 6.48 4.48
CA VAL A 7 -4.51 5.29 4.67
C VAL A 7 -5.36 4.19 5.30
N ARG A 8 -5.31 2.99 4.74
CA ARG A 8 -6.03 1.81 5.27
C ARG A 8 -5.10 0.63 5.39
N ARG A 9 -5.28 -0.15 6.45
CA ARG A 9 -4.51 -1.36 6.69
C ARG A 9 -5.18 -2.57 6.07
N LEU A 10 -4.37 -3.48 5.56
CA LEU A 10 -4.79 -4.84 5.28
C LEU A 10 -5.16 -5.56 6.59
N ASP A 11 -6.05 -6.53 6.52
CA ASP A 11 -6.25 -7.49 7.60
C ASP A 11 -5.39 -8.74 7.42
N ASP A 12 -5.55 -9.71 8.32
CA ASP A 12 -4.79 -10.97 8.32
C ASP A 12 -5.16 -11.91 7.14
N LEU A 13 -6.14 -11.54 6.33
CA LEU A 13 -6.56 -12.27 5.12
C LEU A 13 -6.22 -11.49 3.85
N GLY A 14 -5.50 -10.37 3.94
CA GLY A 14 -5.18 -9.51 2.81
C GLY A 14 -6.38 -8.72 2.28
N ARG A 15 -7.43 -8.49 3.09
CA ARG A 15 -8.56 -7.62 2.72
C ARG A 15 -8.28 -6.18 3.07
N ILE A 16 -8.74 -5.25 2.23
CA ILE A 16 -8.77 -3.82 2.51
C ILE A 16 -10.21 -3.29 2.45
N VAL A 17 -10.57 -2.44 3.42
CA VAL A 17 -11.85 -1.72 3.43
C VAL A 17 -11.79 -0.53 2.49
N ILE A 18 -12.72 -0.46 1.53
CA ILE A 18 -12.90 0.72 0.68
C ILE A 18 -13.83 1.72 1.39
N PRO A 19 -13.37 2.94 1.69
CA PRO A 19 -14.18 3.98 2.34
C PRO A 19 -15.50 4.24 1.62
N LYS A 20 -16.56 4.51 2.39
CA LYS A 20 -17.92 4.70 1.86
C LYS A 20 -18.01 5.85 0.88
N GLU A 21 -17.23 6.93 1.05
CA GLU A 21 -17.25 8.04 0.08
C GLU A 21 -16.72 7.60 -1.29
N LEU A 22 -15.68 6.76 -1.32
CA LEU A 22 -15.10 6.25 -2.56
C LEU A 22 -16.03 5.24 -3.23
N ARG A 23 -16.67 4.36 -2.44
CA ARG A 23 -17.66 3.42 -2.96
C ARG A 23 -18.82 4.12 -3.67
N LYS A 24 -19.34 5.19 -3.06
CA LYS A 24 -20.41 6.01 -3.66
C LYS A 24 -19.98 6.69 -4.95
N LYS A 25 -18.76 7.25 -5.00
CA LYS A 25 -18.25 7.93 -6.20
C LYS A 25 -18.10 6.99 -7.40
N LEU A 26 -17.79 5.72 -7.15
CA LEU A 26 -17.47 4.73 -8.17
C LEU A 26 -18.63 3.80 -8.51
N ASN A 27 -19.81 4.05 -7.93
CA ASN A 27 -20.99 3.20 -8.03
C ASN A 27 -20.71 1.73 -7.65
N PHE A 28 -19.85 1.53 -6.65
CA PHE A 28 -19.60 0.22 -6.07
C PHE A 28 -20.79 -0.17 -5.17
N VAL A 29 -21.69 -0.97 -5.73
CA VAL A 29 -22.83 -1.57 -5.02
C VAL A 29 -22.37 -2.87 -4.38
N GLU A 30 -22.54 -2.97 -3.06
CA GLU A 30 -22.17 -4.15 -2.27
C GLU A 30 -22.85 -5.41 -2.83
N ARG A 31 -22.14 -6.56 -2.82
CA ARG A 31 -22.62 -7.87 -3.33
C ARG A 31 -23.02 -7.94 -4.82
N GLN A 32 -22.96 -6.83 -5.55
CA GLN A 32 -23.38 -6.77 -6.95
C GLN A 32 -22.25 -6.33 -7.87
N THR A 33 -21.40 -5.40 -7.40
CA THR A 33 -20.29 -4.89 -8.21
C THR A 33 -19.11 -5.84 -8.13
N GLN A 34 -18.75 -6.36 -9.30
CA GLN A 34 -17.47 -7.00 -9.54
C GLN A 34 -16.40 -5.91 -9.66
N VAL A 35 -15.42 -5.95 -8.76
CA VAL A 35 -14.27 -5.04 -8.79
C VAL A 35 -13.14 -5.74 -9.53
N ASP A 36 -12.75 -5.17 -10.67
CA ASP A 36 -11.54 -5.55 -11.38
C ASP A 36 -10.32 -5.08 -10.60
N ILE A 37 -9.33 -5.96 -10.45
CA ILE A 37 -8.08 -5.71 -9.74
C ILE A 37 -6.94 -5.94 -10.73
N SER A 38 -6.20 -4.87 -11.00
CA SER A 38 -5.02 -4.89 -11.85
C SER A 38 -3.83 -4.23 -11.15
N LYS A 39 -2.65 -4.34 -11.76
CA LYS A 39 -1.40 -3.83 -11.20
C LYS A 39 -0.62 -3.07 -12.26
N GLU A 40 -0.21 -1.86 -11.93
CA GLU A 40 0.62 -1.01 -12.79
C GLU A 40 1.74 -0.39 -11.95
N GLY A 41 2.99 -0.70 -12.29
CA GLY A 41 4.14 -0.24 -11.50
C GLY A 41 4.06 -0.70 -10.04
N GLU A 42 3.98 0.26 -9.11
CA GLU A 42 3.82 0.05 -7.66
C GLU A 42 2.36 0.15 -7.17
N TYR A 43 1.41 0.37 -8.08
CA TYR A 43 0.00 0.60 -7.75
C TYR A 43 -0.83 -0.66 -8.01
N ILE A 44 -1.76 -0.93 -7.10
CA ILE A 44 -2.91 -1.81 -7.34
C ILE A 44 -4.05 -0.91 -7.78
N ILE A 45 -4.70 -1.23 -8.90
CA ILE A 45 -5.81 -0.46 -9.45
C ILE A 45 -7.09 -1.25 -9.24
N LEU A 46 -8.11 -0.60 -8.68
CA LEU A 46 -9.46 -1.14 -8.52
C LEU A 46 -10.41 -0.36 -9.42
N SER A 47 -11.15 -1.07 -10.27
CA SER A 47 -12.08 -0.49 -11.24
C SER A 47 -13.42 -1.24 -11.22
N SER A 48 -14.53 -0.54 -11.50
CA SER A 48 -15.82 -1.19 -11.77
C SER A 48 -15.91 -1.75 -13.19
N LYS A 49 -15.01 -1.34 -14.08
CA LYS A 49 -14.97 -1.78 -15.47
C LYS A 49 -14.11 -3.03 -15.58
N GLU A 50 -14.60 -4.02 -16.31
CA GLU A 50 -13.85 -5.25 -16.60
C GLU A 50 -12.67 -4.92 -17.52
N LYS A 51 -11.44 -5.18 -17.07
CA LYS A 51 -10.20 -4.88 -17.81
C LYS A 51 -9.42 -6.15 -18.19
N GLY A 52 -10.07 -7.33 -18.13
CA GLY A 52 -9.43 -8.62 -18.41
C GLY A 52 -8.44 -9.06 -17.32
N GLY A 53 -8.53 -8.45 -16.14
CA GLY A 53 -7.72 -8.79 -14.96
C GLY A 53 -8.41 -9.79 -14.04
N LEU A 54 -7.96 -9.83 -12.79
CA LEU A 54 -8.61 -10.64 -11.77
C LEU A 54 -9.73 -9.82 -11.13
N SER A 55 -10.94 -10.36 -11.05
CA SER A 55 -12.03 -9.66 -10.39
C SER A 55 -12.45 -10.29 -9.04
N ARG A 56 -12.93 -9.45 -8.12
CA ARG A 56 -13.46 -9.85 -6.81
C ARG A 56 -14.71 -9.06 -6.48
N VAL A 57 -15.65 -9.72 -5.80
CA VAL A 57 -16.87 -9.07 -5.32
C VAL A 57 -16.60 -8.38 -3.99
N LEU A 58 -17.11 -7.17 -3.81
CA LEU A 58 -17.10 -6.48 -2.52
C LEU A 58 -18.05 -7.17 -1.54
N ASP A 59 -17.59 -7.37 -0.31
CA ASP A 59 -18.46 -7.85 0.76
C ASP A 59 -19.38 -6.75 1.33
N GLU A 60 -20.22 -7.11 2.29
CA GLU A 60 -21.17 -6.20 2.95
C GLU A 60 -20.51 -5.03 3.69
N LEU A 61 -19.22 -5.13 4.01
CA LEU A 61 -18.49 -4.06 4.69
C LEU A 61 -17.73 -3.18 3.69
N GLY A 62 -17.80 -3.50 2.40
CA GLY A 62 -17.02 -2.86 1.35
C GLY A 62 -15.56 -3.27 1.37
N ARG A 63 -15.23 -4.49 1.82
CA ARG A 63 -13.88 -5.05 1.74
C ARG A 63 -13.66 -5.75 0.40
N VAL A 64 -12.45 -5.60 -0.12
CA VAL A 64 -11.95 -6.37 -1.28
C VAL A 64 -10.70 -7.15 -0.86
N VAL A 65 -10.60 -8.40 -1.32
CA VAL A 65 -9.42 -9.26 -1.09
C VAL A 65 -8.34 -8.89 -2.11
N ILE A 66 -7.14 -8.55 -1.62
CA ILE A 66 -5.98 -8.37 -2.47
C ILE A 66 -5.35 -9.74 -2.78
N PRO A 67 -5.24 -10.13 -4.06
CA PRO A 67 -4.68 -11.42 -4.48
C PRO A 67 -3.27 -11.63 -3.96
N ILE A 68 -2.94 -12.89 -3.64
CA ILE A 68 -1.64 -13.22 -3.06
C ILE A 68 -0.48 -12.92 -4.02
N GLU A 69 -0.71 -13.03 -5.33
CA GLU A 69 0.25 -12.72 -6.38
C GLU A 69 0.64 -11.24 -6.36
N LEU A 70 -0.34 -10.34 -6.25
CA LEU A 70 -0.11 -8.90 -6.16
C LEU A 70 0.57 -8.53 -4.83
N ARG A 71 0.15 -9.16 -3.72
CA ARG A 71 0.81 -8.95 -2.42
C ARG A 71 2.29 -9.31 -2.46
N ARG A 72 2.65 -10.48 -3.00
CA ARG A 72 4.05 -10.90 -3.15
C ARG A 72 4.85 -9.95 -4.04
N THR A 73 4.29 -9.56 -5.18
CA THR A 73 4.96 -8.69 -6.15
C THR A 73 5.24 -7.29 -5.59
N LEU A 74 4.35 -6.80 -4.73
CA LEU A 74 4.46 -5.48 -4.09
C LEU A 74 5.03 -5.53 -2.67
N ASN A 75 5.51 -6.71 -2.24
CA ASN A 75 6.01 -6.97 -0.90
C ASN A 75 5.04 -6.47 0.20
N LEU A 76 3.75 -6.78 0.06
CA LEU A 76 2.71 -6.46 1.03
C LEU A 76 2.53 -7.61 2.01
N GLU A 77 2.69 -7.31 3.29
CA GLU A 77 2.43 -8.22 4.40
C GLU A 77 1.07 -7.94 5.05
N ASP A 78 0.64 -8.85 5.91
CA ASP A 78 -0.58 -8.64 6.69
C ASP A 78 -0.42 -7.39 7.57
N ARG A 79 -1.50 -6.64 7.77
CA ARG A 79 -1.51 -5.35 8.51
C ARG A 79 -0.71 -4.21 7.87
N ASP A 80 -0.09 -4.41 6.71
CA ASP A 80 0.54 -3.32 5.97
C ASP A 80 -0.48 -2.23 5.64
N SER A 81 0.01 -0.99 5.67
CA SER A 81 -0.78 0.19 5.34
C SER A 81 -0.69 0.47 3.85
N LEU A 82 -1.83 0.75 3.22
CA LEU A 82 -1.97 1.19 1.85
C LEU A 82 -2.52 2.61 1.83
N GLU A 83 -1.89 3.48 1.05
CA GLU A 83 -2.41 4.80 0.74
C GLU A 83 -3.36 4.72 -0.46
N ILE A 84 -4.48 5.42 -0.34
CA ILE A 84 -5.54 5.41 -1.34
C ILE A 84 -5.48 6.70 -2.16
N PHE A 85 -5.39 6.55 -3.47
CA PHE A 85 -5.50 7.62 -4.45
C PHE A 85 -6.71 7.37 -5.34
N THR A 86 -7.20 8.43 -5.98
CA THR A 86 -8.31 8.35 -6.92
C THR A 86 -7.97 9.08 -8.19
N GLU A 87 -8.32 8.50 -9.32
CA GLU A 87 -8.30 9.16 -10.63
C GLU A 87 -9.51 8.69 -11.42
N GLU A 88 -10.28 9.65 -11.94
CA GLU A 88 -11.52 9.39 -12.65
C GLU A 88 -12.45 8.42 -11.88
N GLU A 89 -12.64 7.21 -12.41
CA GLU A 89 -13.48 6.14 -11.88
C GLU A 89 -12.67 4.97 -11.29
N GLU A 90 -11.42 5.22 -10.89
CA GLU A 90 -10.52 4.19 -10.40
C GLU A 90 -9.91 4.54 -9.04
N ILE A 91 -9.67 3.51 -8.24
CA ILE A 91 -8.91 3.60 -6.99
C ILE A 91 -7.53 3.03 -7.23
N TYR A 92 -6.51 3.76 -6.80
CA TYR A 92 -5.14 3.28 -6.81
C TYR A 92 -4.70 3.11 -5.37
N LEU A 93 -4.18 1.93 -5.05
CA LEU A 93 -3.61 1.60 -3.77
C LEU A 93 -2.10 1.51 -3.93
N LYS A 94 -1.35 2.24 -3.11
CA LYS A 94 0.10 2.14 -3.03
C LYS A 94 0.50 1.69 -1.64
N LYS A 95 1.56 0.87 -1.52
CA LYS A 95 2.16 0.59 -0.20
C LYS A 95 2.53 1.92 0.47
N TYR A 96 1.94 2.17 1.64
CA TYR A 96 2.27 3.34 2.42
C TYR A 96 3.67 3.15 3.02
N SER A 97 4.61 3.97 2.56
CA SER A 97 5.95 4.03 3.13
C SER A 97 6.08 5.30 3.96
N VAL A 98 6.36 5.14 5.25
CA VAL A 98 6.92 6.24 6.03
C VAL A 98 8.30 6.57 5.47
N GLY A 99 8.56 7.86 5.25
CA GLY A 99 9.88 8.33 4.85
C GLY A 99 10.96 7.94 5.87
N CYS A 100 12.21 8.22 5.52
CA CYS A 100 13.35 8.07 6.40
C CYS A 100 13.09 8.80 7.73
N MET A 101 13.10 8.09 8.85
CA MET A 101 12.86 8.68 10.18
C MET A 101 13.87 9.78 10.53
N GLN A 102 15.04 9.78 9.90
CA GLN A 102 16.10 10.75 10.17
C GLN A 102 16.06 11.99 9.27
N CYS A 103 15.61 11.88 8.02
CA CYS A 103 15.69 12.99 7.06
C CYS A 103 14.42 13.21 6.23
N GLY A 104 13.37 12.43 6.44
CA GLY A 104 12.09 12.54 5.73
C GLY A 104 12.08 12.03 4.29
N GLU A 105 13.23 11.69 3.70
CA GLU A 105 13.32 11.19 2.32
C GLU A 105 12.47 9.93 2.13
N VAL A 106 11.64 9.89 1.10
CA VAL A 106 10.77 8.75 0.79
C VAL A 106 11.42 7.76 -0.17
N ASN A 107 12.39 8.22 -0.96
CA ASN A 107 13.06 7.37 -1.94
C ASN A 107 14.20 6.55 -1.33
N GLY A 108 14.27 5.27 -1.69
CA GLY A 108 15.35 4.38 -1.24
C GLY A 108 15.37 4.18 0.28
N VAL A 109 14.19 4.27 0.92
CA VAL A 109 13.97 3.92 2.33
C VAL A 109 13.98 2.40 2.47
N ILE A 110 14.78 1.92 3.41
CA ILE A 110 14.83 0.54 3.83
C ILE A 110 14.14 0.47 5.18
N THR A 111 13.15 -0.41 5.31
CA THR A 111 12.40 -0.60 6.55
C THR A 111 12.74 -1.94 7.17
N THR A 112 13.14 -1.95 8.44
CA THR A 112 13.38 -3.16 9.24
C THR A 112 12.69 -3.01 10.60
N GLY A 113 11.71 -3.88 10.88
CA GLY A 113 10.89 -3.78 12.08
C GLY A 113 10.20 -2.41 12.20
N LYS A 114 10.60 -1.62 13.21
CA LYS A 114 10.04 -0.27 13.47
C LYS A 114 10.89 0.87 12.90
N VAL A 115 12.01 0.56 12.23
CA VAL A 115 12.97 1.56 11.75
C VAL A 115 12.86 1.69 10.24
N SER A 116 12.67 2.91 9.74
CA SER A 116 12.74 3.23 8.31
C SER A 116 13.86 4.24 8.05
N LEU A 117 14.89 3.86 7.30
CA LEU A 117 16.03 4.73 6.99
C LEU A 117 16.37 4.69 5.50
N CYS A 118 16.56 5.85 4.89
CA CYS A 118 17.12 5.91 3.55
C CYS A 118 18.58 5.44 3.55
N ARG A 119 19.06 4.95 2.40
CA ARG A 119 20.45 4.48 2.24
C ARG A 119 21.49 5.49 2.74
N LYS A 120 21.25 6.79 2.56
CA LYS A 120 22.14 7.87 3.03
C LYS A 120 22.23 7.92 4.57
N CYS A 121 21.10 7.94 5.26
CA CYS A 121 21.07 7.97 6.72
C CYS A 121 21.54 6.66 7.34
N LEU A 122 21.23 5.52 6.72
CA LEU A 122 21.73 4.22 7.17
C LEU A 122 23.26 4.18 7.16
N LYS A 123 23.90 4.64 6.07
CA LYS A 123 25.38 4.73 5.99
C LYS A 123 25.98 5.61 7.09
N LYS A 124 25.38 6.78 7.35
CA LYS A 124 25.82 7.68 8.43
C LYS A 124 25.68 7.00 9.81
N MET A 125 24.59 6.28 10.03
CA MET A 125 24.33 5.60 11.29
C MET A 125 25.33 4.46 11.53
N VAL A 126 25.62 3.65 10.50
CA VAL A 126 26.66 2.61 10.59
C VAL A 126 28.04 3.21 10.89
N ALA A 127 28.41 4.31 10.21
CA ALA A 127 29.68 4.99 10.47
C ALA A 127 29.78 5.52 11.90
N TYR A 128 28.70 6.11 12.42
CA TYR A 128 28.63 6.57 13.81
C TYR A 128 28.80 5.42 14.81
N VAL A 129 28.08 4.31 14.61
CA VAL A 129 28.17 3.14 15.51
C VAL A 129 29.58 2.53 15.50
N LYS A 130 30.25 2.44 14.34
CA LYS A 130 31.63 1.95 14.25
C LYS A 130 32.64 2.84 14.98
N SER A 131 32.46 4.16 14.91
CA SER A 131 33.37 5.12 15.57
C SER A 131 33.16 5.22 17.09
N ASN A 132 32.01 4.77 17.59
CA ASN A 132 31.59 5.02 18.98
C ASN A 132 31.26 3.75 19.78
N THR A 133 31.27 2.56 19.16
CA THR A 133 30.97 1.28 19.82
C THR A 133 31.77 0.14 19.20
N LYS A 134 31.92 -0.99 19.91
CA LYS A 134 32.52 -2.25 19.39
C LYS A 134 31.49 -3.26 18.86
N ILE A 135 30.32 -2.80 18.42
CA ILE A 135 29.18 -3.68 18.08
C ILE A 135 29.31 -4.25 16.65
N LEU A 136 30.09 -3.60 15.77
CA LEU A 136 30.14 -3.91 14.33
C LEU A 136 31.56 -4.22 13.83
N ASP A 137 32.39 -4.80 14.69
CA ASP A 137 33.72 -5.32 14.33
C ASP A 137 33.62 -6.68 13.63
#